data_AF-A0A418PND3-F1
#
_entry.id   AF-A0A418PND3-F1
#
_cell.length_a   1.000
_cell.length_b   1.000
_cell.length_c   1.000
_cell.angle_alpha   90.00
_cell.angle_beta   90.00
_cell.angle_gamma   90.00
#
_symmetry.space_group_name_H-M   'P 1'
#
loop_
_entity.id
_entity.type
_entity.pdbx_description
1 polymer ?
#
loop_
_entity_poly.entity_id
_entity_poly.type
_entity_poly.pdbx_seq_one_letter_code
_entity_poly.pdbx_strand_id
1 'polypeptide(L)'
;MPEGVYELEPVHGEESGWAIRVGEVGWIRQVGPDRIPGQLEMAPVTEFQTGAKPTFTRLAFQKLLDELGNLWERGEVVELQVTGAEIPYRLSACRMPNFS
;
A
#
# COMPACT_ATOMS: atom_id res chain seq x y z
N MET A 1 5.67 8.80 1.93
CA MET A 1 5.49 9.15 0.50
C MET A 1 4.55 10.34 0.41
N PRO A 2 4.82 11.33 -0.46
CA PRO A 2 3.92 12.46 -0.65
C PRO A 2 2.57 12.04 -1.26
N GLU A 3 1.55 12.88 -1.10
CA GLU A 3 0.32 12.74 -1.86
C GLU A 3 0.56 13.08 -3.33
N GLY A 4 -0.15 12.41 -4.22
CA GLY A 4 0.02 12.58 -5.65
C GLY A 4 -0.47 11.38 -6.45
N VAL A 5 -0.30 11.47 -7.77
CA VAL A 5 -0.56 10.38 -8.71
C VAL A 5 0.78 9.92 -9.26
N TYR A 6 1.01 8.61 -9.24
CA TYR A 6 2.28 8.00 -9.59
C TYR A 6 2.07 6.83 -10.55
N GLU A 7 2.82 6.79 -11.64
CA GLU A 7 2.84 5.63 -12.53
C GLU A 7 3.43 4.41 -11.81
N LEU A 8 2.84 3.25 -12.09
CA LEU A 8 3.26 1.96 -11.58
C LEU A 8 3.98 1.15 -12.65
N GLU A 9 5.18 0.67 -12.32
CA GLU A 9 5.98 -0.17 -13.20
C GLU A 9 6.31 -1.52 -12.53
N PRO A 10 6.10 -2.66 -13.21
CA PRO A 10 6.53 -3.95 -12.69
C PRO A 10 8.05 -4.10 -12.83
N VAL A 11 8.72 -4.49 -11.76
CA VAL A 11 10.17 -4.69 -11.73
C VAL A 11 10.47 -6.08 -11.19
N HIS A 12 11.22 -6.87 -11.95
CA HIS A 12 11.66 -8.21 -11.55
C HIS A 12 13.16 -8.21 -11.25
N GLY A 13 13.54 -8.62 -10.04
CA GLY A 13 14.94 -8.91 -9.68
C GLY A 13 15.15 -10.40 -9.46
N GLU A 14 16.30 -10.94 -9.86
CA GLU A 14 16.59 -12.38 -9.76
C GLU A 14 16.53 -12.89 -8.31
N GLU A 15 17.05 -12.13 -7.35
CA GLU A 15 17.04 -12.51 -5.93
C GLU A 15 15.79 -12.02 -5.18
N SER A 16 15.24 -10.88 -5.57
CA SER A 16 14.14 -10.22 -4.86
C SER A 16 12.74 -10.59 -5.37
N GLY A 17 12.66 -11.24 -6.54
CA GLY A 17 11.41 -11.48 -7.24
C GLY A 17 10.75 -10.18 -7.75
N TRP A 18 9.42 -10.24 -7.90
CA TRP A 18 8.60 -9.12 -8.36
C TRP A 18 8.42 -8.04 -7.29
N ALA A 19 8.56 -6.79 -7.72
CA ALA A 19 8.20 -5.58 -7.01
C ALA A 19 7.49 -4.62 -7.98
N ILE A 20 6.81 -3.61 -7.44
CA ILE A 20 6.20 -2.57 -8.26
C ILE A 20 6.84 -1.24 -7.87
N ARG A 21 7.42 -0.53 -8.85
CA ARG A 21 7.95 0.82 -8.66
C ARG A 21 6.78 1.81 -8.66
N VAL A 22 6.83 2.79 -7.77
CA VAL A 22 5.82 3.85 -7.65
C VAL A 22 6.48 5.18 -8.00
N GLY A 23 6.34 5.60 -9.25
CA GLY A 23 7.08 6.74 -9.80
C GLY A 23 8.58 6.64 -9.51
N GLU A 24 9.16 7.72 -8.97
CA GLU A 24 10.54 7.76 -8.44
C GLU A 24 10.58 7.78 -6.90
N VAL A 25 9.43 7.63 -6.25
CA VAL A 25 9.25 7.99 -4.84
C VAL A 25 9.16 6.80 -3.90
N GLY A 26 8.88 5.60 -4.42
CA GLY A 26 8.66 4.45 -3.56
C GLY A 26 8.43 3.13 -4.28
N TRP A 27 8.04 2.14 -3.48
CA TRP A 27 7.88 0.76 -3.92
C TRP A 27 6.66 0.11 -3.29
N ILE A 28 5.97 -0.76 -4.04
CA ILE A 28 5.07 -1.77 -3.47
C ILE A 28 5.83 -3.11 -3.51
N ARG A 29 5.97 -3.75 -2.35
CA ARG A 29 6.72 -5.00 -2.21
C ARG A 29 5.98 -6.01 -1.38
N GLN A 30 6.31 -7.28 -1.61
CA GLN A 30 5.98 -8.32 -0.66
C GLN A 30 6.78 -8.10 0.63
N VAL A 31 6.09 -8.13 1.76
CA VAL A 31 6.69 -8.03 3.09
C VAL A 31 6.26 -9.24 3.92
N GLY A 32 7.20 -9.82 4.66
CA GLY A 32 6.91 -10.94 5.57
C GLY A 32 6.08 -10.51 6.79
N PRO A 33 5.44 -11.44 7.50
CA PRO A 33 4.54 -11.13 8.62
C PRO A 33 5.22 -10.40 9.79
N ASP A 34 6.54 -10.56 9.93
CA ASP A 34 7.35 -9.98 11.00
C ASP A 34 8.01 -8.65 10.63
N ARG A 35 7.87 -8.20 9.37
CA ARG A 35 8.47 -6.95 8.89
C ARG A 35 7.39 -5.89 8.69
N ILE A 36 7.73 -4.67 9.07
CA ILE A 36 6.94 -3.48 8.77
C ILE A 36 7.56 -2.84 7.51
N PRO A 37 6.76 -2.39 6.53
CA PRO A 37 7.27 -1.66 5.36
C PRO A 37 8.09 -0.43 5.79
N GLY A 38 9.15 -0.14 5.05
CA GLY A 38 9.95 1.07 5.25
C GLY A 38 9.21 2.37 4.89
N GLN A 39 9.84 3.52 5.13
CA GLN A 39 9.24 4.86 4.96
C GLN A 39 8.71 5.17 3.55
N LEU A 40 9.25 4.51 2.53
CA LEU A 40 8.87 4.65 1.11
C LEU A 40 8.41 3.32 0.50
N GLU A 41 8.06 2.36 1.36
CA GLU A 41 7.52 1.07 0.94
C GLU A 41 6.06 0.97 1.33
N MET A 42 5.26 0.43 0.41
CA MET A 42 3.92 -0.05 0.65
C MET A 42 3.92 -1.57 0.55
N ALA A 43 3.08 -2.20 1.35
CA ALA A 43 2.87 -3.64 1.28
C ALA A 43 1.37 -3.91 1.27
N PRO A 44 0.85 -4.65 0.28
CA PRO A 44 -0.55 -5.06 0.27
C PRO A 44 -0.86 -5.93 1.48
N VAL A 45 -2.04 -5.76 2.02
CA VAL A 45 -2.55 -6.54 3.15
C VAL A 45 -3.82 -7.25 2.74
N THR A 46 -4.04 -8.46 3.26
CA THR A 46 -5.27 -9.21 2.95
C THR A 46 -6.46 -8.63 3.68
N GLU A 47 -6.26 -8.23 4.93
CA GLU A 47 -7.26 -7.59 5.77
C GLU A 47 -6.60 -6.46 6.57
N PHE A 48 -7.34 -5.37 6.74
CA PHE A 48 -6.99 -4.27 7.63
C PHE A 48 -8.17 -3.99 8.55
N GLN A 49 -7.94 -4.09 9.85
CA GLN A 49 -8.90 -3.70 10.88
C GLN A 49 -8.29 -2.59 11.73
N THR A 50 -9.06 -1.53 11.99
CA THR A 50 -8.62 -0.42 12.83
C THR A 50 -8.24 -0.93 14.22
N GLY A 51 -6.98 -0.67 14.63
CA GLY A 51 -6.45 -1.10 15.93
C GLY A 51 -5.80 -2.49 15.95
N ALA A 52 -5.84 -3.25 14.83
CA ALA A 52 -5.13 -4.52 14.69
C ALA A 52 -3.82 -4.34 13.89
N LYS A 53 -2.85 -5.24 14.12
CA LYS A 53 -1.64 -5.31 13.29
C LYS A 53 -2.06 -5.75 11.87
N PRO A 54 -1.64 -5.04 10.80
CA PRO A 54 -1.94 -5.47 9.45
C PRO A 54 -1.32 -6.83 9.14
N THR A 55 -2.07 -7.69 8.45
CA THR A 55 -1.60 -9.03 8.07
C THR A 55 -1.01 -8.98 6.67
N PHE A 56 0.33 -8.91 6.60
CA PHE A 56 1.07 -9.00 5.36
C PHE A 56 1.17 -10.46 4.92
N THR A 57 0.63 -10.79 3.76
CA THR A 57 0.72 -12.13 3.18
C THR A 57 1.31 -12.06 1.78
N ARG A 58 2.05 -13.10 1.39
CA ARG A 58 2.49 -13.27 0.01
C ARG A 58 1.32 -13.27 -0.98
N LEU A 59 0.18 -13.82 -0.57
CA LEU A 59 -1.02 -13.89 -1.40
C LEU A 59 -1.59 -12.49 -1.71
N ALA A 60 -1.54 -11.55 -0.76
CA ALA A 60 -2.02 -10.18 -1.00
C ALA A 60 -1.24 -9.51 -2.14
N PHE A 61 0.09 -9.64 -2.11
CA PHE A 61 0.94 -9.08 -3.16
C PHE A 61 0.74 -9.81 -4.49
N GLN A 62 0.63 -11.14 -4.49
CA GLN A 62 0.39 -11.90 -5.72
C GLN A 62 -0.92 -11.49 -6.40
N LYS A 63 -2.01 -11.36 -5.63
CA LYS A 63 -3.31 -10.92 -6.18
C LYS A 63 -3.23 -9.54 -6.83
N LEU A 64 -2.55 -8.59 -6.19
CA LEU A 64 -2.32 -7.27 -6.77
C LEU A 64 -1.52 -7.38 -8.07
N LEU A 65 -0.44 -8.17 -8.07
CA LEU A 65 0.39 -8.35 -9.26
C LEU A 65 -0.39 -9.00 -10.41
N ASP A 66 -1.24 -9.98 -10.13
CA ASP A 66 -2.08 -10.64 -11.14
C ASP A 66 -3.11 -9.67 -11.73
N GLU A 67 -3.72 -8.82 -10.90
CA GLU A 67 -4.68 -7.80 -11.34
C GLU A 67 -4.02 -6.75 -12.23
N LEU A 68 -2.88 -6.21 -11.80
CA LEU A 68 -2.14 -5.21 -12.57
C LEU A 68 -1.43 -5.80 -13.79
N GLY A 69 -0.98 -7.06 -13.71
CA GLY A 69 -0.35 -7.79 -14.80
C GLY A 69 -1.22 -7.82 -16.05
N ASN A 70 -2.52 -8.10 -15.88
CA ASN A 70 -3.46 -8.09 -16.99
C ASN A 70 -3.57 -6.71 -17.68
N LEU A 71 -3.40 -5.61 -16.94
CA LEU A 71 -3.42 -4.24 -17.50
C LEU A 71 -2.12 -3.97 -18.28
N TRP A 72 -0.97 -4.28 -17.67
CA TRP A 72 0.33 -4.09 -18.31
C TRP A 72 0.52 -4.97 -19.55
N GLU A 73 0.00 -6.20 -19.56
CA GLU A 73 0.01 -7.07 -20.74
C GLU A 73 -0.76 -6.48 -21.93
N ARG A 74 -1.76 -5.63 -21.66
CA ARG A 74 -2.50 -4.88 -22.68
C ARG A 74 -1.81 -3.57 -23.10
N GLY A 75 -0.65 -3.26 -22.51
CA GLY A 75 0.08 -2.02 -22.72
C GLY A 75 -0.56 -0.81 -22.06
N GLU A 76 -1.43 -1.02 -21.07
CA GLU A 76 -2.05 0.08 -20.32
C GLU A 76 -1.06 0.66 -19.29
N VAL A 77 -1.10 1.99 -19.14
CA VAL A 77 -0.40 2.69 -18.06
C VAL A 77 -1.28 2.64 -16.81
N VAL A 78 -0.72 2.13 -15.72
CA VAL A 78 -1.40 2.02 -14.43
C VAL A 78 -0.88 3.13 -13.51
N GLU A 79 -1.80 3.88 -12.89
CA GLU A 79 -1.47 4.94 -11.96
C GLU A 79 -2.01 4.65 -10.55
N LEU A 80 -1.22 4.99 -9.53
CA LEU A 80 -1.59 4.97 -8.12
C LEU A 80 -1.82 6.38 -7.61
N GLN A 81 -3.02 6.64 -7.11
CA GLN A 81 -3.33 7.87 -6.38
C GLN A 81 -3.09 7.67 -4.88
N VAL A 82 -2.13 8.42 -4.33
CA VAL A 82 -1.86 8.51 -2.89
C VAL A 82 -2.57 9.75 -2.35
N THR A 83 -3.51 9.55 -1.44
CA THR A 83 -4.24 10.61 -0.73
C THR A 83 -4.07 10.43 0.76
N GLY A 84 -3.88 11.53 1.48
CA GLY A 84 -3.95 11.54 2.93
C GLY A 84 -5.41 11.52 3.35
N ALA A 85 -5.85 10.39 3.88
CA ALA A 85 -7.09 10.36 4.64
C ALA A 85 -6.74 10.61 6.11
N GLU A 86 -7.29 11.68 6.71
CA GLU A 86 -7.34 11.75 8.17
C GLU A 86 -8.13 10.55 8.67
N ILE A 87 -7.51 9.63 9.41
CA ILE A 87 -8.25 8.63 10.18
C ILE A 87 -9.00 9.43 11.25
N PRO A 88 -10.35 9.49 11.24
CA PRO A 88 -11.08 10.36 12.15
C PRO A 88 -10.98 9.78 13.57
N TYR A 89 -9.95 10.17 14.32
CA TYR A 89 -9.86 9.88 15.75
C TYR A 89 -10.91 10.63 16.58
N ARG A 90 -11.75 11.44 15.94
CA ARG A 90 -12.85 12.17 16.58
C ARG A 90 -14.09 12.12 15.70
N LEU A 91 -14.95 11.13 15.95
CA LEU A 91 -16.38 11.34 15.69
C LEU A 91 -16.79 12.59 16.48
N SER A 92 -17.60 13.47 15.90
CA SER A 92 -18.18 14.64 16.59
C SER A 92 -18.99 14.28 17.84
N ALA A 93 -19.33 12.98 17.99
CA ALA A 93 -19.91 12.38 19.20
C ALA A 93 -18.92 12.19 20.36
N CYS A 94 -17.61 12.15 20.12
CA CYS A 94 -16.57 11.95 21.14
C CYS A 94 -16.04 13.29 21.70
N ARG A 95 -16.93 14.21 22.10
CA ARG A 95 -16.55 15.35 22.94
C ARG A 95 -16.15 14.81 24.31
N MET A 96 -14.87 14.93 24.68
CA MET A 96 -14.46 14.74 26.08
C MET A 96 -15.21 15.77 26.94
N PRO A 97 -15.80 15.38 28.08
CA PRO A 97 -16.29 16.34 29.05
C PRO A 97 -15.10 17.18 29.53
N ASN A 98 -15.17 18.49 29.35
CA ASN A 98 -14.32 19.41 30.09
C ASN A 98 -14.71 19.29 31.56
N PHE A 99 -13.87 18.64 32.36
CA PHE A 99 -13.93 18.83 33.80
C PHE A 99 -13.15 20.13 34.09
N SER A 100 -13.90 21.22 34.26
CA SER A 100 -13.44 22.49 34.82
C SER A 100 -13.82 22.54 36.30
#